data_AF-A0A7K4FCJ5-F1
#
_entry.id   AF-A0A7K4FCJ5-F1
#
_cell.length_a   1.000
_cell.length_b   1.000
_cell.length_c   1.000
_cell.angle_alpha   90.00
_cell.angle_beta   90.00
_cell.angle_gamma   90.00
#
_symmetry.space_group_name_H-M   'P 1'
#
loop_
_entity.id
_entity.type
_entity.pdbx_description
1 polymer ?
#
loop_
_entity_poly.entity_id
_entity_poly.type
_entity_poly.pdbx_seq_one_letter_code
_entity_poly.pdbx_strand_id
1 'polypeptide(L)' 'MGIKSPTEYVDFFINLNMGENVSLLSFINNEKNVLKKNLDLKNINKEPIKKGIEILELLVKEINEIGEKAVLRKYQK' A
#
# COMPACT_ATOMS: atom_id res chain seq x y z
N MET A 1 -12.04 2.10 4.28
CA MET A 1 -10.72 1.69 4.78
C MET A 1 -9.75 2.83 4.53
N GLY A 2 -9.01 3.27 5.54
CA GLY A 2 -7.99 4.30 5.41
C GLY A 2 -6.65 3.68 5.77
N ILE A 3 -5.65 3.87 4.91
CA ILE A 3 -4.29 3.44 5.19
C ILE A 3 -3.76 4.35 6.30
N LYS A 4 -3.64 3.83 7.52
CA LYS A 4 -3.19 4.59 8.69
C LYS A 4 -1.68 4.49 8.88
N SER A 5 -1.06 3.38 8.50
CA SER A 5 0.37 3.15 8.66
C SER A 5 0.89 2.08 7.68
N PRO A 6 2.19 2.11 7.33
CA PRO A 6 2.82 1.09 6.49
C PRO A 6 2.68 -0.33 7.08
N THR A 7 2.86 -0.47 8.39
CA THR A 7 2.73 -1.74 9.11
C THR A 7 1.33 -2.33 8.97
N GLU A 8 0.30 -1.52 9.23
CA GLU A 8 -1.10 -1.95 9.14
C GLU A 8 -1.46 -2.40 7.70
N TYR A 9 -0.88 -1.73 6.70
CA TYR A 9 -1.10 -2.08 5.30
C TYR A 9 -0.40 -3.38 4.90
N VAL A 10 0.85 -3.58 5.33
CA VAL A 10 1.59 -4.82 5.05
C VAL A 10 0.95 -6.00 5.77
N ASP A 11 0.54 -5.82 7.02
CA ASP A 11 -0.18 -6.83 7.80
C ASP A 11 -1.51 -7.22 7.13
N PHE A 12 -2.28 -6.22 6.66
CA PHE A 12 -3.49 -6.47 5.88
C PHE A 12 -3.23 -7.27 4.60
N PHE A 13 -2.18 -6.92 3.85
CA PHE A 13 -1.79 -7.66 2.65
C PHE A 13 -1.43 -9.13 2.95
N ILE A 14 -0.69 -9.38 4.02
CA ILE A 14 -0.33 -10.75 4.45
C ILE A 14 -1.59 -11.52 4.86
N ASN A 15 -2.48 -10.89 5.63
CA ASN A 15 -3.73 -11.49 6.11
C ASN A 15 -4.75 -11.76 5.01
N LEU A 16 -4.71 -11.02 3.90
CA LEU A 16 -5.58 -11.26 2.75
C LEU A 16 -5.30 -12.60 2.05
N ASN A 17 -4.14 -13.24 2.32
CA ASN A 17 -3.75 -14.51 1.73
C ASN A 17 -3.99 -14.56 0.21
N MET A 18 -3.49 -13.53 -0.50
CA MET A 18 -3.71 -13.28 -1.94
C MET A 18 -3.18 -14.38 -2.88
N GLY A 19 -2.61 -15.47 -2.35
CA GLY A 19 -1.94 -16.53 -3.09
C GLY A 19 -0.51 -16.17 -3.49
N GLU A 20 0.28 -17.18 -3.86
CA GLU A 20 1.72 -17.04 -4.15
C GLU A 20 2.06 -16.16 -5.37
N ASN A 21 1.07 -15.78 -6.18
CA ASN A 21 1.28 -15.03 -7.43
C ASN A 21 1.13 -13.51 -7.29
N VAL A 22 0.70 -12.99 -6.14
CA VAL A 22 0.53 -11.55 -5.95
C VAL A 22 1.67 -11.00 -5.11
N SER A 23 2.49 -10.15 -5.71
CA SER A 23 3.54 -9.42 -5.00
C SER A 23 2.97 -8.19 -4.28
N LEU A 24 3.59 -7.83 -3.16
CA LEU A 24 3.21 -6.63 -2.40
C LEU A 24 3.32 -5.37 -3.26
N LEU A 25 4.33 -5.29 -4.13
CA LEU A 25 4.52 -4.19 -5.08
C LEU A 25 3.36 -4.08 -6.07
N SER A 26 2.91 -5.20 -6.64
CA SER A 26 1.75 -5.23 -7.55
C SER A 26 0.48 -4.76 -6.83
N PHE A 27 0.28 -5.24 -5.59
CA PHE A 27 -0.84 -4.85 -4.76
C PHE A 27 -0.85 -3.35 -4.45
N ILE A 28 0.28 -2.78 -4.03
CA ILE A 28 0.44 -1.35 -3.78
C ILE A 28 0.16 -0.53 -5.06
N ASN A 29 0.68 -0.96 -6.20
CA ASN A 29 0.46 -0.26 -7.48
C ASN A 29 -1.01 -0.26 -7.88
N ASN A 30 -1.72 -1.37 -7.67
CA ASN A 30 -3.14 -1.45 -7.93
C ASN A 30 -3.92 -0.50 -7.02
N GLU A 31 -3.65 -0.53 -5.72
CA GLU A 31 -4.32 0.34 -4.74
C GLU A 31 -4.05 1.82 -5.03
N LYS A 32 -2.81 2.18 -5.39
CA LYS A 32 -2.43 3.54 -5.78
C LYS A 32 -3.25 4.04 -6.99
N ASN A 33 -3.50 3.18 -7.97
CA ASN A 33 -4.34 3.51 -9.12
C ASN A 33 -5.81 3.73 -8.71
N VAL A 34 -6.34 2.92 -7.80
CA VAL A 34 -7.69 3.09 -7.26
C VAL A 34 -7.80 4.41 -6.48
N LEU A 35 -6.84 4.70 -5.60
CA LEU A 35 -6.79 5.95 -4.83
C LEU A 35 -6.67 7.19 -5.73
N LYS A 36 -5.88 7.12 -6.80
CA LYS A 36 -5.79 8.20 -7.81
C LYS A 36 -7.11 8.44 -8.53
N LYS A 37 -7.82 7.38 -8.93
CA LYS A 37 -9.16 7.51 -9.54
C LYS A 37 -10.15 8.15 -8.56
N ASN A 38 -10.07 7.78 -7.29
CA ASN A 38 -10.90 8.36 -6.24
C ASN A 38 -10.57 9.84 -5.97
N LEU A 39 -9.31 10.27 -6.15
CA LEU A 39 -8.89 11.68 -6.03
C LEU A 39 -9.50 12.60 -7.11
N ASP A 40 -9.79 12.03 -8.28
CA ASP A 40 -10.36 12.74 -9.42
C ASP A 40 -11.86 13.03 -9.23
N LEU A 41 -12.54 12.22 -8.42
CA LEU A 41 -13.94 12.42 -8.06
C LEU A 41 -14.12 13.68 -7.19
N LYS A 42 -14.99 14.60 -7.63
CA LYS A 42 -15.16 15.94 -7.02
C LYS A 42 -15.75 15.95 -5.60
N ASN A 43 -16.36 14.86 -5.14
CA ASN A 43 -17.15 14.80 -3.90
C ASN A 43 -16.52 14.02 -2.74
N ILE A 44 -15.22 13.67 -2.81
CA ILE A 44 -14.56 12.91 -1.73
C ILE A 44 -13.51 13.74 -1.00
N ASN A 45 -13.40 13.51 0.31
CA ASN A 45 -12.34 14.08 1.14
C ASN A 45 -10.98 13.59 0.65
N LYS A 46 -10.21 14.51 0.05
CA LYS A 46 -8.92 14.21 -0.61
C LYS A 46 -7.77 14.00 0.37
N GLU A 47 -7.86 14.55 1.59
CA GLU A 47 -6.83 14.43 2.62
C GLU A 47 -6.48 12.98 3.01
N PRO A 48 -7.43 12.12 3.41
CA PRO A 48 -7.12 10.72 3.75
C PRO A 48 -6.60 9.93 2.55
N ILE A 49 -7.06 10.24 1.33
CA ILE A 49 -6.59 9.59 0.11
C ILE A 49 -5.12 9.97 -0.17
N LYS A 50 -4.76 11.25 -0.03
CA LYS A 50 -3.39 11.72 -0.17
C LYS A 50 -2.45 11.06 0.84
N LYS A 51 -2.85 11.03 2.12
CA LYS A 51 -2.08 10.34 3.17
C LYS A 51 -1.87 8.85 2.85
N GLY A 52 -2.90 8.18 2.35
CA GLY A 52 -2.78 6.80 1.91
C GLY A 52 -1.79 6.62 0.77
N ILE A 53 -1.83 7.48 -0.25
CA ILE A 53 -0.88 7.46 -1.37
C ILE A 53 0.55 7.67 -0.87
N GLU A 54 0.77 8.61 0.05
CA GLU A 54 2.09 8.90 0.62
C GLU A 54 2.69 7.67 1.31
N ILE A 55 1.88 6.95 2.09
CA ILE A 55 2.28 5.69 2.75
C ILE A 55 2.61 4.61 1.71
N LEU A 56 1.79 4.48 0.67
CA LEU A 56 2.04 3.54 -0.43
C LEU A 56 3.35 3.88 -1.17
N GLU A 57 3.64 5.15 -1.40
CA GLU A 57 4.88 5.59 -2.05
C GLU A 57 6.11 5.29 -1.19
N LEU A 58 6.02 5.49 0.12
CA LEU A 58 7.09 5.09 1.05
C LEU A 58 7.36 3.59 0.98
N LEU A 59 6.31 2.76 0.98
CA LEU A 59 6.45 1.30 0.84
C LEU A 59 7.09 0.91 -0.49
N VAL A 60 6.67 1.50 -1.61
CA VAL A 60 7.30 1.24 -2.92
C VAL A 60 8.77 1.62 -2.90
N LYS A 61 9.12 2.75 -2.28
CA LYS A 61 10.51 3.18 -2.17
C LYS A 61 11.33 2.18 -1.34
N GLU A 62 10.83 1.76 -0.18
CA GLU A 62 11.50 0.73 0.62
C GLU A 62 11.64 -0.59 -0.15
N ILE A 63 10.59 -1.02 -0.87
CA ILE A 63 10.63 -2.25 -1.68
C ILE A 63 11.72 -2.15 -2.76
N ASN A 64 11.90 -0.99 -3.39
CA ASN A 64 12.95 -0.77 -4.38
C ASN A 64 14.35 -0.68 -3.75
N GLU A 65 14.48 -0.17 -2.52
CA GLU A 65 15.77 0.00 -1.84
C GLU A 65 16.29 -1.30 -1.21
N ILE A 66 15.44 -2.05 -0.49
CA ILE A 66 15.85 -3.25 0.27
C ILE A 66 15.24 -4.56 -0.25
N GLY A 67 14.32 -4.48 -1.20
CA GLY A 67 13.61 -5.62 -1.76
C GLY A 67 12.33 -5.98 -1.01
N GLU A 68 11.35 -6.50 -1.75
CA GLU A 68 10.02 -6.82 -1.21
C GLU A 68 10.05 -7.80 -0.02
N LYS A 69 10.86 -8.86 -0.12
CA LYS A 69 10.99 -9.86 0.96
C LYS A 69 11.54 -9.26 2.27
N ALA A 70 12.43 -8.27 2.17
CA ALA A 70 12.99 -7.61 3.35
C ALA A 70 11.96 -6.68 4.00
N VAL A 71 11.19 -5.95 3.19
CA VAL A 71 10.06 -5.14 3.65
C VAL A 71 9.02 -6.00 4.36
N LEU A 72 8.59 -7.10 3.74
CA LEU A 72 7.64 -8.03 4.35
C LEU A 72 8.12 -8.50 5.73
N ARG A 73 9.38 -8.97 5.84
CA ARG A 73 9.97 -9.39 7.11
C ARG A 73 10.10 -8.26 8.15
N LYS A 74 10.35 -7.03 7.71
CA LYS A 74 10.50 -5.86 8.59
C LYS A 74 9.18 -5.50 9.28
N TYR A 75 8.06 -5.64 8.57
CA TYR A 75 6.73 -5.29 9.06
C TYR A 75 5.95 -6.48 9.63
N GLN A 76 6.32 -7.71 9.28
CA GLN A 76 5.82 -8.95 9.86
C GLN A 76 6.55 -9.20 11.20
N LYS A 77 6.09 -8.56 12.27
CA LYS A 77 6.65 -8.68 13.62
C LYS A 77 5.90 -9.71 14.45
#